data_AF-A0A920RV80-F1
#
_entry.id   AF-A0A920RV80-F1
#
_cell.length_a   1.000
_cell.length_b   1.000
_cell.length_c   1.000
_cell.angle_alpha   90.00
_cell.angle_beta   90.00
_cell.angle_gamma   90.00
#
_symmetry.space_group_name_H-M   'P 1'
#
loop_
_entity.id
_entity.type
_entity.pdbx_description
1 polymer ?
#
loop_
_entity_poly.entity_id
_entity_poly.type
_entity_poly.pdbx_seq_one_letter_code
_entity_poly.pdbx_strand_id
1 'polypeptide(L)'
;MFDKNIPFFLTLGNHDYKKEPKSYLEIAKNNSLIVYPNNYYSNTYGKLCIFSLDTTIFDKLYLFYKRREQKSWLGTKKKTWLPHVNSR
;
A
#
# COMPACT_ATOMS: atom_id res chain seq x y z
N MET A 1 -4.49 -21.98 17.60
CA MET A 1 -3.89 -20.62 17.46
C MET A 1 -4.08 -20.04 16.06
N PHE A 2 -4.32 -20.87 15.04
CA PHE A 2 -4.56 -20.43 13.64
C PHE A 2 -6.06 -20.29 13.25
N ASP A 3 -7.00 -20.48 14.17
CA ASP A 3 -8.46 -20.39 13.90
C ASP A 3 -9.03 -18.96 13.80
N LYS A 4 -8.17 -17.95 13.65
CA LYS A 4 -8.64 -16.57 13.55
C LYS A 4 -8.57 -16.10 12.10
N ASN A 5 -9.74 -15.91 11.50
CA ASN A 5 -9.95 -15.22 10.22
C ASN A 5 -9.61 -13.72 10.33
N ILE A 6 -8.40 -13.39 10.78
CA ILE A 6 -7.91 -12.02 10.93
C ILE A 6 -7.17 -11.65 9.64
N PRO A 7 -7.58 -10.57 8.94
CA PRO A 7 -6.89 -10.12 7.74
C PRO A 7 -5.47 -9.60 8.06
N PHE A 8 -4.53 -9.95 7.19
CA PHE A 8 -3.14 -9.51 7.20
C PHE A 8 -2.91 -8.46 6.11
N PHE A 9 -2.50 -7.26 6.51
CA PHE A 9 -2.21 -6.15 5.60
C PHE A 9 -0.74 -6.19 5.23
N LEU A 10 -0.44 -6.44 3.97
CA LEU A 10 0.93 -6.64 3.49
C LEU A 10 1.47 -5.40 2.78
N THR A 11 2.75 -5.12 2.98
CA THR A 11 3.58 -4.18 2.20
C THR A 11 4.92 -4.84 1.91
N LEU A 12 5.54 -4.51 0.79
CA LEU A 12 6.86 -5.07 0.45
C LEU A 12 7.99 -4.18 0.95
N GLY A 13 9.04 -4.81 1.46
CA GLY A 13 10.30 -4.18 1.80
C GLY A 13 11.39 -4.43 0.77
N ASN A 14 12.56 -3.82 0.99
CA ASN A 14 13.71 -3.92 0.08
C ASN A 14 14.17 -5.37 -0.17
N HIS A 15 13.99 -6.28 0.80
CA HIS A 15 14.34 -7.68 0.63
C HIS A 15 13.37 -8.45 -0.27
N ASP A 16 12.08 -8.11 -0.25
CA ASP A 16 11.07 -8.74 -1.12
C ASP A 16 11.30 -8.38 -2.59
N TYR A 17 11.81 -7.18 -2.84
CA TYR A 17 12.20 -6.70 -4.18
C TYR A 17 13.46 -7.36 -4.75
N LYS A 18 14.25 -8.10 -3.95
CA LYS A 18 15.45 -8.81 -4.43
C LYS A 18 15.10 -10.09 -5.20
N LYS A 19 13.87 -10.59 -5.09
CA LYS A 19 13.39 -11.81 -5.76
C LYS A 19 12.26 -11.46 -6.73
N GLU A 20 11.12 -12.16 -6.66
CA GLU A 20 9.96 -11.94 -7.51
C GLU A 20 8.85 -11.21 -6.72
N PRO A 21 8.84 -9.87 -6.69
CA PRO A 21 7.84 -9.11 -5.93
C PRO A 21 6.42 -9.30 -6.48
N LYS A 22 6.25 -9.73 -7.74
CA LYS A 22 4.92 -9.97 -8.33
C LYS A 22 4.21 -11.17 -7.75
N SER A 23 4.95 -12.19 -7.30
CA SER A 23 4.36 -13.41 -6.72
C SER A 23 3.54 -13.11 -5.47
N TYR A 24 3.89 -12.07 -4.70
CA TYR A 24 3.09 -11.65 -3.54
C TYR A 24 1.69 -11.18 -3.92
N LEU A 25 1.53 -10.51 -5.09
CA LEU A 25 0.21 -10.11 -5.59
C LEU A 25 -0.62 -11.33 -6.00
N GLU A 26 0.01 -12.34 -6.59
CA GLU A 26 -0.66 -13.58 -6.99
C GLU A 26 -1.10 -14.39 -5.76
N ILE A 27 -0.24 -14.50 -4.74
CA ILE A 27 -0.57 -15.15 -3.47
C ILE A 27 -1.75 -14.43 -2.80
N ALA A 28 -1.75 -13.09 -2.77
CA ALA A 28 -2.82 -12.32 -2.18
C ALA A 28 -4.16 -12.45 -2.92
N LYS A 29 -4.14 -12.50 -4.26
CA LYS A 29 -5.35 -12.74 -5.07
C LYS A 29 -6.02 -14.07 -4.73
N ASN A 30 -5.24 -15.08 -4.36
CA ASN A 30 -5.72 -16.43 -4.05
C ASN A 30 -5.98 -16.66 -2.55
N ASN A 31 -5.77 -15.65 -1.69
CA ASN A 31 -5.95 -15.77 -0.25
C ASN A 31 -6.67 -14.53 0.32
N SER A 32 -7.95 -14.70 0.66
CA SER A 32 -8.82 -13.62 1.17
C SER A 32 -8.37 -13.03 2.52
N LEU A 33 -7.51 -13.72 3.25
CA LEU A 33 -6.93 -13.20 4.48
C LEU A 33 -5.76 -12.25 4.22
N ILE A 34 -5.24 -12.15 3.01
CA ILE A 34 -4.13 -11.24 2.67
C ILE A 34 -4.68 -10.01 1.95
N VAL A 35 -4.70 -8.88 2.63
CA VAL A 35 -5.07 -7.60 2.05
C VAL A 35 -3.84 -6.99 1.39
N TYR A 36 -3.73 -7.18 0.07
CA TYR A 36 -2.62 -6.67 -0.73
C TYR A 36 -3.03 -6.47 -2.20
N PRO A 37 -3.83 -5.42 -2.50
CA PRO A 37 -4.36 -5.20 -3.85
C PRO A 37 -3.29 -4.67 -4.82
N ASN A 38 -2.26 -3.99 -4.32
CA ASN A 38 -1.14 -3.44 -5.07
C ASN A 38 0.01 -3.09 -4.09
N ASN A 39 1.11 -2.51 -4.58
CA ASN A 39 2.26 -2.14 -3.74
C ASN A 39 1.99 -0.96 -2.78
N TYR A 40 0.98 -0.13 -3.04
CA TYR A 40 0.60 1.00 -2.19
C TYR A 40 -0.91 1.28 -2.25
N TYR A 41 -1.57 1.21 -1.11
CA TYR A 41 -3.02 1.27 -1.01
C TYR A 41 -3.47 1.98 0.26
N SER A 42 -4.76 2.29 0.33
CA SER A 42 -5.38 2.90 1.49
C SER A 42 -6.60 2.10 1.90
N ASN A 43 -6.78 1.87 3.19
CA ASN A 43 -8.00 1.30 3.76
C ASN A 43 -8.68 2.34 4.64
N THR A 44 -10.01 2.41 4.57
CA THR A 44 -10.80 3.34 5.37
C THR A 44 -11.71 2.56 6.31
N TYR A 45 -11.64 2.90 7.60
CA TYR A 45 -12.46 2.34 8.67
C TYR A 45 -13.15 3.49 9.41
N GLY A 46 -14.36 3.84 8.99
CA GLY A 46 -15.06 5.01 9.51
C GLY A 46 -14.24 6.28 9.29
N LYS A 47 -13.81 6.93 10.38
CA LYS A 47 -12.99 8.15 10.36
C LYS A 47 -11.48 7.89 10.30
N LEU A 48 -11.05 6.63 10.41
CA LEU A 48 -9.65 6.23 10.32
C LEU A 48 -9.30 5.87 8.88
N CYS A 49 -8.21 6.43 8.37
CA CYS A 49 -7.64 6.05 7.08
C CYS A 49 -6.20 5.56 7.28
N ILE A 50 -5.91 4.34 6.86
CA ILE A 50 -4.59 3.73 6.94
C ILE A 50 -3.99 3.72 5.54
N PHE A 51 -2.80 4.26 5.40
CA PHE A 51 -2.03 4.24 4.15
C PHE A 51 -0.89 3.23 4.25
N SER A 52 -0.95 2.22 3.39
CA SER A 52 0.12 1.26 3.16
C SER A 52 0.98 1.75 2.01
N LEU A 53 2.26 2.02 2.25
CA LEU A 53 3.16 2.64 1.28
C LEU A 53 4.29 1.70 0.88
N ASP A 54 4.69 1.76 -0.39
CA ASP A 54 5.95 1.18 -0.84
C ASP A 54 7.05 2.21 -0.62
N THR A 55 7.97 1.91 0.30
CA THR A 55 9.13 2.78 0.57
C THR A 55 10.36 2.35 -0.22
N THR A 56 10.42 1.10 -0.68
CA THR A 56 11.57 0.55 -1.43
C THR A 56 11.81 1.30 -2.73
N ILE A 57 10.73 1.76 -3.37
CA ILE A 57 10.83 2.55 -4.60
C ILE A 57 11.61 3.85 -4.40
N PHE A 58 11.71 4.39 -3.17
CA PHE A 58 12.45 5.61 -2.87
C PHE A 58 13.97 5.40 -2.84
N ASP A 59 14.41 4.22 -2.43
CA ASP A 59 15.83 3.85 -2.27
C ASP A 59 16.49 3.42 -3.59
N LYS A 60 15.69 3.00 -4.58
CA LYS A 60 16.20 2.51 -5.87
C LYS A 60 16.05 3.57 -6.95
N LEU A 61 17.18 4.05 -7.48
CA LEU A 61 17.21 5.06 -8.54
C LEU A 61 16.40 4.64 -9.78
N TYR A 62 16.46 3.36 -10.18
CA TYR A 62 15.78 2.82 -11.35
C TYR A 62 14.25 2.65 -11.19
N LEU A 63 13.69 2.86 -9.99
CA LEU A 63 12.24 2.81 -9.73
C LEU A 63 11.59 4.20 -9.73
N PHE A 64 12.22 5.19 -10.38
CA PHE A 64 11.75 6.58 -10.38
C PHE A 64 10.34 6.78 -10.93
N TYR A 65 9.91 5.97 -11.91
CA TYR A 65 8.54 6.02 -12.44
C TYR A 65 7.51 5.63 -11.37
N LYS A 66 7.77 4.53 -10.63
CA LYS A 66 6.93 4.11 -9.49
C LYS A 66 6.88 5.17 -8.39
N ARG A 67 8.00 5.85 -8.11
CA ARG A 67 8.03 6.98 -7.16
C ARG A 67 7.05 8.08 -7.58
N ARG A 68 7.07 8.45 -8.86
CA ARG A 68 6.19 9.49 -9.41
C ARG A 68 4.72 9.08 -9.33
N GLU A 69 4.42 7.82 -9.65
CA GLU A 69 3.06 7.25 -9.55
C GLU A 69 2.52 7.28 -8.12
N GLN A 70 3.29 6.78 -7.15
CA GLN A 70 2.86 6.79 -5.74
C GLN A 70 2.70 8.21 -5.18
N LYS A 71 3.60 9.14 -5.53
CA LYS A 71 3.47 10.56 -5.15
C LYS A 71 2.22 11.19 -5.75
N SER A 72 1.95 10.94 -7.03
CA SER A 72 0.75 11.43 -7.72
C SER A 72 -0.51 10.90 -7.02
N TRP A 73 -0.55 9.59 -6.77
CA TRP A 73 -1.65 8.93 -6.07
C TRP A 73 -1.87 9.53 -4.67
N LEU A 74 -0.82 9.70 -3.86
CA LEU A 74 -0.91 10.37 -2.56
C LEU A 74 -1.44 11.80 -2.69
N GLY A 75 -1.02 12.53 -3.72
CA GLY A 75 -1.55 13.86 -4.03
C GLY A 75 -3.06 13.87 -4.28
N THR A 76 -3.57 12.86 -5.00
CA THR A 76 -5.03 12.72 -5.19
C THR A 76 -5.75 12.44 -3.87
N LYS A 77 -5.21 11.53 -3.04
CA LYS A 77 -5.80 11.18 -1.74
C LYS A 77 -5.80 12.39 -0.80
N LYS A 78 -4.71 13.16 -0.76
CA LYS A 78 -4.64 14.40 0.02
C LYS A 78 -5.75 15.37 -0.39
N LYS A 79 -6.00 15.58 -1.68
CA LYS A 79 -7.09 16.46 -2.13
C LYS A 79 -8.49 15.95 -1.77
N THR A 80 -8.68 14.63 -1.76
CA THR A 80 -9.96 14.02 -1.38
C THR A 80 -10.22 14.06 0.12
N TRP A 81 -9.19 13.86 0.95
CA TRP A 81 -9.35 13.66 2.39
C TRP A 81 -8.97 14.87 3.26
N LEU A 82 -8.19 15.83 2.74
CA LEU A 82 -7.78 17.06 3.45
C LEU A 82 -8.54 18.36 3.11
N PRO A 83 -9.65 18.43 2.32
CA PRO A 83 -10.38 19.69 2.19
C PRO A 83 -11.13 20.10 3.47
N HIS A 84 -11.17 19.24 4.50
CA HIS A 84 -11.88 19.48 5.76
C HIS A 84 -10.96 19.70 6.97
N VAL A 85 -9.64 19.70 6.76
CA VAL A 85 -8.67 19.97 7.84
C VAL A 85 -8.27 21.45 7.90
N ASN A 86 -8.45 22.20 6.81
CA ASN A 86 -8.16 23.64 6.73
C ASN A 86 -9.39 24.56 6.91
N SER A 87 -10.51 24.03 7.41
CA SER A 87 -11.74 24.80 7.66
C SER A 87 -12.05 24.97 9.16
N ARG A 88 -11.01 25.03 9.99
CA ARG A 88 -11.11 25.40 11.41
C ARG A 88 -10.13 26.51 11.71
#